data_AF-A0ABD5URK5-F1
#
_entry.id   AF-A0ABD5URK5-F1
#
_cell.length_a   1.000
_cell.length_b   1.000
_cell.length_c   1.000
_cell.angle_alpha   90.00
_cell.angle_beta   90.00
_cell.angle_gamma   90.00
#
_symmetry.space_group_name_H-M   'P 1'
#
loop_
_entity.id
_entity.type
_entity.pdbx_description
1 polymer ?
#
loop_
_entity_poly.entity_id
_entity_poly.type
_entity_poly.pdbx_seq_one_letter_code
_entity_poly.pdbx_strand_id
1 'polypeptide(L)'
;MRRPGSGSTLQVVYTPYPTGAPGTVRTLDALVDLPAEVFVYALMVELVAVSAVAAASWLTMTWASDVSFSPHGSFVYFVGVGGLYLTERVGTAISLEYSPGSLLVGVTALGIVVFIAVRTFFLPIALLLEPGILAAIRTSWSRSVSHGFALAALIVTLGLGAGWLAELPAVGVLLSAAVVGPVHSVALVVLYERYSDSSVTS
;
A
#
# COMPACT_ATOMS: atom_id res chain seq x y z
N MET A 1 6.56 -15.34 41.55
CA MET A 1 5.84 -15.39 40.24
C MET A 1 5.72 -13.97 39.71
N ARG A 2 6.35 -13.66 38.57
CA ARG A 2 6.44 -12.31 37.96
C ARG A 2 5.67 -12.37 36.63
N ARG A 3 4.67 -11.49 36.43
CA ARG A 3 3.95 -11.37 35.15
C ARG A 3 4.91 -10.90 34.05
N PRO A 4 4.95 -11.52 32.86
CA PRO A 4 5.62 -10.92 31.71
C PRO A 4 4.81 -9.70 31.27
N GLY A 5 5.49 -8.57 31.06
CA GLY A 5 4.89 -7.33 30.62
C GLY A 5 4.22 -7.48 29.26
N SER A 6 3.01 -6.91 29.15
CA SER A 6 2.29 -6.73 27.91
C SER A 6 3.09 -5.80 27.00
N GLY A 7 3.92 -6.38 26.12
CA GLY A 7 4.48 -5.67 24.99
C GLY A 7 3.36 -5.39 24.00
N SER A 8 2.82 -4.17 24.04
CA SER A 8 1.95 -3.65 22.99
C SER A 8 2.78 -3.42 21.74
N THR A 9 2.90 -4.44 20.89
CA THR A 9 3.55 -4.32 19.58
C THR A 9 2.60 -3.60 18.64
N LEU A 10 2.76 -2.28 18.50
CA LEU A 10 2.01 -1.48 17.53
C LEU A 10 2.53 -1.81 16.12
N GLN A 11 1.75 -2.54 15.33
CA GLN A 11 2.14 -2.93 13.98
C GLN A 11 1.78 -1.83 12.98
N VAL A 12 2.80 -1.21 12.36
CA VAL A 12 2.60 -0.27 11.26
C VAL A 12 2.57 -1.07 9.96
N VAL A 13 1.40 -1.18 9.34
CA VAL A 13 1.22 -1.82 8.04
C VAL A 13 0.88 -0.74 7.01
N TYR A 14 1.78 -0.52 6.05
CA TYR A 14 1.55 0.39 4.94
C TYR A 14 1.84 -0.32 3.62
N THR A 15 0.90 -0.23 2.70
CA THR A 15 1.01 -0.75 1.35
C THR A 15 0.97 0.43 0.37
N PRO A 16 1.87 0.49 -0.63
CA PRO A 16 1.99 1.63 -1.56
C PRO A 16 0.84 1.75 -2.57
N TYR A 17 -0.12 0.82 -2.56
CA TYR A 17 -1.40 0.95 -3.27
C TYR A 17 -2.56 1.06 -2.26
N PRO A 18 -3.70 1.68 -2.61
CA PRO A 18 -4.79 1.88 -1.65
C PRO A 18 -5.44 0.54 -1.31
N THR A 19 -5.16 0.05 -0.11
CA THR A 19 -5.71 -1.17 0.48
C THR A 19 -5.74 -1.02 2.01
N GLY A 20 -6.51 -1.88 2.68
CA GLY A 20 -6.43 -2.05 4.14
C GLY A 20 -5.29 -2.97 4.56
N ALA A 21 -5.08 -3.11 5.88
CA ALA A 21 -4.05 -4.00 6.43
C ALA A 21 -4.38 -5.48 6.17
N PRO A 22 -3.43 -6.32 5.67
CA PRO A 22 -3.66 -7.74 5.48
C PRO A 22 -3.71 -8.46 6.84
N GLY A 23 -4.80 -9.20 7.09
CA GLY A 23 -4.99 -9.93 8.36
C GLY A 23 -4.34 -11.31 8.46
N THR A 24 -3.65 -11.78 7.41
CA THR A 24 -3.12 -13.16 7.38
C THR A 24 -1.68 -13.21 6.90
N VAL A 25 -0.75 -13.33 7.86
CA VAL A 25 0.61 -13.81 7.61
C VAL A 25 0.53 -15.32 7.39
N ARG A 26 0.80 -15.78 6.17
CA ARG A 26 0.93 -17.21 5.85
C ARG A 26 2.32 -17.45 5.28
N THR A 27 3.06 -18.37 5.87
CA THR A 27 4.37 -18.82 5.41
C THR A 27 4.23 -19.57 4.08
N LEU A 28 5.13 -19.29 3.11
CA LEU A 28 5.16 -19.99 1.81
C LEU A 28 5.37 -21.51 1.95
N ASP A 29 5.91 -21.96 3.08
CA ASP A 29 6.05 -23.38 3.43
C ASP A 29 4.70 -24.12 3.39
N ALA A 30 3.61 -23.41 3.74
CA ALA A 30 2.27 -23.95 3.61
C ALA A 30 1.83 -24.09 2.15
N LEU A 31 2.33 -23.26 1.22
CA LEU A 31 1.94 -23.25 -0.20
C LEU A 31 2.60 -24.36 -1.04
N VAL A 32 3.78 -24.84 -0.65
CA VAL A 32 4.57 -25.83 -1.42
C VAL A 32 4.05 -27.25 -1.24
N ASP A 33 3.46 -27.56 -0.08
CA ASP A 33 2.92 -28.89 0.25
C ASP A 33 1.41 -29.05 0.02
N LEU A 34 0.75 -28.07 -0.59
CA LEU A 34 -0.69 -28.17 -0.87
C LEU A 34 -0.98 -29.03 -2.11
N PRO A 35 -2.04 -29.87 -2.07
CA PRO A 35 -2.59 -30.47 -3.27
C PRO A 35 -2.87 -29.39 -4.32
N ALA A 36 -2.50 -29.65 -5.58
CA ALA A 36 -2.56 -28.67 -6.67
C ALA A 36 -3.93 -27.98 -6.80
N GLU A 37 -5.02 -28.69 -6.50
CA GLU A 37 -6.39 -28.18 -6.48
C GLU A 37 -6.60 -27.08 -5.43
N VAL A 38 -6.09 -27.28 -4.22
CA VAL A 38 -6.22 -26.31 -3.13
C VAL A 38 -5.30 -25.10 -3.35
N PHE A 39 -4.13 -25.33 -3.96
CA PHE A 39 -3.24 -24.25 -4.39
C PHE A 39 -3.91 -23.35 -5.44
N VAL A 40 -4.50 -23.94 -6.48
CA VAL A 40 -5.22 -23.19 -7.52
C VAL A 40 -6.39 -22.43 -6.91
N TYR A 41 -7.16 -23.06 -6.01
CA TYR A 41 -8.26 -22.38 -5.32
C TYR A 41 -7.77 -21.17 -4.51
N ALA A 42 -6.73 -21.34 -3.69
CA ALA A 42 -6.15 -20.25 -2.91
C ALA A 42 -5.64 -19.11 -3.81
N LEU A 43 -4.95 -19.46 -4.90
CA LEU A 43 -4.45 -18.49 -5.88
C LEU A 43 -5.61 -17.70 -6.52
N MET A 44 -6.71 -18.36 -6.88
CA MET A 44 -7.87 -17.70 -7.48
C MET A 44 -8.56 -16.76 -6.49
N VAL A 45 -8.74 -17.17 -5.24
CA VAL A 45 -9.32 -16.31 -4.19
C VAL A 45 -8.46 -15.07 -4.00
N GLU A 46 -7.15 -15.25 -3.96
CA GLU A 46 -6.20 -14.14 -3.79
C GLU A 46 -6.21 -13.19 -5.00
N LEU A 47 -6.22 -13.74 -6.22
CA LEU A 47 -6.32 -12.96 -7.44
C LEU A 47 -7.62 -12.15 -7.47
N VAL A 48 -8.74 -12.74 -7.07
CA VAL A 48 -10.04 -12.05 -6.96
C VAL A 48 -9.97 -10.93 -5.92
N ALA A 49 -9.38 -11.18 -4.75
CA ALA A 49 -9.25 -10.17 -3.70
C ALA A 49 -8.42 -8.97 -4.16
N VAL A 50 -7.24 -9.21 -4.74
CA VAL A 50 -6.35 -8.15 -5.26
C VAL A 50 -7.02 -7.38 -6.40
N SER A 51 -7.72 -8.08 -7.30
CA SER A 51 -8.45 -7.44 -8.40
C SER A 51 -9.59 -6.56 -7.88
N ALA A 52 -10.32 -7.01 -6.85
CA ALA A 52 -11.40 -6.23 -6.24
C ALA A 52 -10.87 -4.95 -5.59
N VAL A 53 -9.75 -5.04 -4.88
CA VAL A 53 -9.08 -3.88 -4.27
C VAL A 53 -8.60 -2.90 -5.33
N ALA A 54 -7.92 -3.39 -6.37
CA ALA A 54 -7.47 -2.56 -7.48
C ALA A 54 -8.64 -1.88 -8.20
N ALA A 55 -9.74 -2.61 -8.46
CA ALA A 55 -10.93 -2.06 -9.09
C ALA A 55 -11.64 -1.02 -8.22
N ALA A 56 -11.76 -1.25 -6.91
CA ALA A 56 -12.37 -0.30 -5.98
C ALA A 56 -11.56 1.00 -5.90
N SER A 57 -10.23 0.90 -5.84
CA SER A 57 -9.32 2.05 -5.83
C SER A 57 -9.37 2.82 -7.15
N TRP A 58 -9.36 2.11 -8.28
CA TRP A 58 -9.54 2.71 -9.60
C TRP A 58 -10.89 3.42 -9.75
N LEU A 59 -12.00 2.80 -9.30
CA LEU A 59 -13.32 3.42 -9.29
C LEU A 59 -13.35 4.67 -8.41
N THR A 60 -12.74 4.62 -7.23
CA THR A 60 -12.70 5.78 -6.33
C THR A 60 -11.89 6.92 -6.94
N MET A 61 -10.76 6.62 -7.60
CA MET A 61 -9.95 7.63 -8.28
C MET A 61 -10.67 8.23 -9.48
N THR A 62 -11.31 7.41 -10.32
CA THR A 62 -12.11 7.91 -11.46
C THR A 62 -13.27 8.78 -11.01
N TRP A 63 -13.89 8.48 -9.87
CA TRP A 63 -14.98 9.28 -9.32
C TRP A 63 -14.50 10.59 -8.69
N ALA A 64 -13.32 10.57 -8.08
CA ALA A 64 -12.75 11.75 -7.43
C ALA A 64 -12.05 12.70 -8.42
N SER A 65 -11.65 12.20 -9.60
CA SER A 65 -10.99 12.99 -10.64
C SER A 65 -11.98 13.47 -11.69
N ASP A 66 -11.83 14.71 -12.13
CA ASP A 66 -12.59 15.28 -13.26
C ASP A 66 -12.06 14.83 -14.64
N VAL A 67 -11.05 13.96 -14.67
CA VAL A 67 -10.32 13.55 -15.88
C VAL A 67 -10.56 12.08 -16.20
N SER A 68 -10.87 11.77 -17.46
CA SER A 68 -11.04 10.40 -17.93
C SER A 68 -9.70 9.66 -18.05
N PHE A 69 -9.58 8.46 -17.48
CA PHE A 69 -8.37 7.65 -17.57
C PHE A 69 -8.30 6.85 -18.86
N SER A 70 -7.09 6.68 -19.40
CA SER A 70 -6.89 5.86 -20.60
C SER A 70 -7.01 4.36 -20.29
N PRO A 71 -7.47 3.53 -21.25
CA PRO A 71 -7.49 2.07 -21.08
C PRO A 71 -6.08 1.50 -20.83
N HIS A 72 -5.07 2.06 -21.51
CA HIS A 72 -3.68 1.67 -21.32
C HIS A 72 -3.16 2.02 -19.91
N GLY A 73 -3.40 3.23 -19.42
CA GLY A 73 -3.02 3.64 -18.06
C GLY A 73 -3.72 2.78 -17.00
N SER A 74 -4.99 2.45 -17.23
CA SER A 74 -5.74 1.53 -16.35
C SER A 74 -5.12 0.13 -16.34
N PHE A 75 -4.78 -0.43 -17.50
CA PHE A 75 -4.08 -1.72 -17.58
C PHE A 75 -2.74 -1.70 -16.83
N VAL A 76 -1.92 -0.68 -17.05
CA VAL A 76 -0.63 -0.50 -16.37
C VAL A 76 -0.82 -0.39 -14.85
N TYR A 77 -1.85 0.31 -14.39
CA TYR A 77 -2.20 0.39 -12.98
C TYR A 77 -2.52 -0.99 -12.38
N PHE A 78 -3.39 -1.79 -13.02
CA PHE A 78 -3.73 -3.14 -12.54
C PHE A 78 -2.50 -4.06 -12.49
N VAL A 79 -1.64 -4.03 -13.52
CA VAL A 79 -0.38 -4.78 -13.54
C VAL A 79 0.56 -4.32 -12.43
N GLY A 80 0.65 -3.00 -12.20
CA GLY A 80 1.47 -2.41 -11.13
C GLY A 80 1.01 -2.85 -9.74
N VAL A 81 -0.29 -2.80 -9.46
CA VAL A 81 -0.86 -3.28 -8.19
C VAL A 81 -0.59 -4.77 -8.00
N GLY A 82 -0.80 -5.59 -9.03
CA GLY A 82 -0.49 -7.02 -8.98
C GLY A 82 0.99 -7.31 -8.71
N GLY A 83 1.90 -6.56 -9.34
CA GLY A 83 3.34 -6.69 -9.13
C GLY A 83 3.79 -6.30 -7.72
N LEU A 84 3.23 -5.21 -7.18
CA LEU A 84 3.49 -4.78 -5.80
C LEU A 84 2.98 -5.81 -4.79
N TYR A 85 1.74 -6.28 -4.97
CA TYR A 85 1.15 -7.33 -4.16
C TYR A 85 2.03 -8.60 -4.13
N LEU A 86 2.52 -9.04 -5.28
CA LEU A 86 3.39 -10.21 -5.37
C LEU A 86 4.73 -9.97 -4.65
N THR A 87 5.30 -8.77 -4.79
CA THR A 87 6.55 -8.39 -4.12
C THR A 87 6.41 -8.40 -2.60
N GLU A 88 5.30 -7.87 -2.07
CA GLU A 88 5.01 -7.92 -0.64
C GLU A 88 4.87 -9.36 -0.13
N ARG A 89 4.14 -10.21 -0.86
CA ARG A 89 4.00 -11.63 -0.47
C ARG A 89 5.32 -12.37 -0.46
N VAL A 90 6.17 -12.17 -1.47
CA VAL A 90 7.53 -12.75 -1.51
C VAL A 90 8.38 -12.21 -0.36
N GLY A 91 8.31 -10.91 -0.08
CA GLY A 91 9.04 -10.28 1.03
C GLY A 91 8.64 -10.82 2.40
N THR A 92 7.35 -11.10 2.63
CA THR A 92 6.86 -11.71 3.87
C THR A 92 7.23 -13.18 4.02
N ALA A 93 7.56 -13.87 2.93
CA ALA A 93 7.94 -15.27 2.97
C ALA A 93 9.42 -15.49 3.31
N ILE A 94 10.26 -14.48 3.06
CA ILE A 94 11.64 -14.46 3.52
C ILE A 94 11.63 -13.89 4.93
N SER A 95 11.40 -14.74 5.93
CA SER A 95 11.40 -14.36 7.34
C SER A 95 12.82 -13.95 7.77
N LEU A 96 13.11 -12.65 7.71
CA LEU A 96 14.29 -12.07 8.34
C LEU A 96 14.05 -12.04 9.85
N GLU A 97 14.57 -13.06 10.54
CA GLU A 97 14.53 -13.14 12.00
C GLU A 97 15.23 -11.91 12.62
N TYR A 98 14.46 -11.08 13.31
CA TYR A 98 14.93 -9.81 13.83
C TYR A 98 15.42 -9.98 15.27
N SER A 99 16.72 -9.84 15.51
CA SER A 99 17.30 -9.99 16.85
C SER A 99 17.07 -8.73 17.72
N PRO A 100 16.72 -8.85 19.03
CA PRO A 100 16.35 -7.72 19.90
C PRO A 100 17.43 -6.67 20.24
N GLY A 101 18.55 -6.61 19.51
CA GLY A 101 19.67 -5.70 19.78
C GLY A 101 19.78 -4.48 18.86
N SER A 102 18.90 -4.33 17.87
CA SER A 102 19.15 -3.44 16.74
C SER A 102 18.06 -2.39 16.52
N LEU A 103 17.59 -1.72 17.58
CA LEU A 103 16.64 -0.60 17.47
C LEU A 103 17.04 0.41 16.37
N LEU A 104 18.34 0.66 16.24
CA LEU A 104 18.91 1.53 15.20
C LEU A 104 18.71 0.97 13.78
N VAL A 105 18.83 -0.34 13.58
CA VAL A 105 18.52 -1.00 12.31
C VAL A 105 17.01 -0.93 12.04
N GLY A 106 16.16 -0.98 13.07
CA GLY A 106 14.71 -0.99 12.92
C GLY A 106 14.20 0.38 12.51
N VAL A 107 14.72 1.41 13.17
CA VAL A 107 14.52 2.81 12.80
C VAL A 107 15.06 3.10 11.41
N THR A 108 16.23 2.55 11.06
CA THR A 108 16.81 2.73 9.70
C THR A 108 15.93 2.07 8.64
N ALA A 109 15.51 0.83 8.86
CA ALA A 109 14.63 0.10 7.96
C ALA A 109 13.28 0.84 7.80
N LEU A 110 12.68 1.30 8.90
CA LEU A 110 11.47 2.12 8.87
C LEU A 110 11.68 3.41 8.09
N GLY A 111 12.80 4.10 8.30
CA GLY A 111 13.16 5.31 7.56
C GLY A 111 13.26 5.06 6.05
N ILE A 112 13.89 3.95 5.64
CA ILE A 112 13.98 3.54 4.24
C ILE A 112 12.58 3.26 3.67
N VAL A 113 11.75 2.51 4.38
CA VAL A 113 10.38 2.18 3.94
C VAL A 113 9.53 3.43 3.79
N VAL A 114 9.54 4.34 4.79
CA VAL A 114 8.82 5.61 4.73
C VAL A 114 9.34 6.48 3.60
N PHE A 115 10.66 6.55 3.41
CA PHE A 115 11.24 7.29 2.30
C PHE A 115 10.75 6.76 0.95
N ILE A 116 10.81 5.44 0.73
CA ILE A 116 10.32 4.82 -0.50
C ILE A 116 8.82 5.11 -0.68
N ALA A 117 8.01 4.92 0.37
CA ALA A 117 6.57 5.17 0.36
C ALA A 117 6.23 6.62 -0.01
N VAL A 118 6.97 7.60 0.51
CA VAL A 118 6.80 9.03 0.14
C VAL A 118 7.10 9.24 -1.34
N ARG A 119 8.16 8.62 -1.86
CA ARG A 119 8.56 8.77 -3.27
C ARG A 119 7.61 8.10 -4.25
N THR A 120 7.00 7.00 -3.84
CA THR A 120 6.04 6.25 -4.65
C THR A 120 4.60 6.64 -4.39
N PHE A 121 4.33 7.56 -3.44
CA PHE A 121 2.97 7.94 -3.05
C PHE A 121 2.09 8.27 -4.25
N PHE A 122 2.53 9.15 -5.15
CA PHE A 122 1.74 9.55 -6.31
C PHE A 122 1.81 8.59 -7.50
N LEU A 123 2.58 7.51 -7.42
CA LEU A 123 2.76 6.56 -8.51
C LEU A 123 1.43 5.97 -9.02
N PRO A 124 0.47 5.55 -8.15
CA PRO A 124 -0.78 4.95 -8.62
C PRO A 124 -1.58 5.87 -9.54
N ILE A 125 -1.71 7.15 -9.18
CA ILE A 125 -2.44 8.14 -9.98
C ILE A 125 -1.63 8.59 -11.20
N ALA A 126 -0.31 8.69 -11.07
CA ALA A 126 0.56 9.03 -12.19
C ALA A 126 0.54 7.93 -13.28
N LEU A 127 0.41 6.65 -12.93
CA LEU A 127 0.27 5.55 -13.91
C LEU A 127 -1.03 5.65 -14.73
N LEU A 128 -2.08 6.25 -14.17
CA LEU A 128 -3.37 6.43 -14.85
C LEU A 128 -3.36 7.62 -15.81
N LEU A 129 -2.58 8.65 -15.49
CA LEU A 129 -2.60 9.94 -16.18
C LEU A 129 -1.42 10.14 -17.15
N GLU A 130 -0.26 9.58 -16.85
CA GLU A 130 0.96 9.77 -17.64
C GLU A 130 1.04 8.74 -18.79
N PRO A 131 1.67 9.10 -19.92
CA PRO A 131 1.72 8.24 -21.11
C PRO A 131 2.61 6.99 -20.95
N GLY A 132 3.34 6.84 -19.84
CA GLY A 132 4.17 5.67 -19.60
C GLY A 132 4.72 5.55 -18.18
N ILE A 133 5.22 4.35 -17.85
CA ILE A 133 5.69 4.00 -16.50
C ILE A 133 6.83 4.92 -16.02
N LEU A 134 7.81 5.19 -16.89
CA LEU A 134 8.93 6.06 -16.53
C LEU A 134 8.50 7.52 -16.29
N ALA A 135 7.54 8.01 -17.08
CA ALA A 135 6.94 9.32 -16.86
C ALA A 135 6.21 9.36 -15.51
N ALA A 136 5.42 8.32 -15.21
CA ALA A 136 4.72 8.20 -13.93
C ALA A 136 5.67 8.19 -12.72
N ILE A 137 6.77 7.42 -12.79
CA ILE A 137 7.79 7.37 -11.72
C ILE A 137 8.43 8.75 -11.55
N ARG A 138 8.84 9.39 -12.65
CA ARG A 138 9.48 10.71 -12.61
C ARG A 138 8.54 11.76 -12.04
N THR A 139 7.26 11.75 -12.44
CA THR A 139 6.23 12.66 -11.91
C THR A 139 5.99 12.42 -10.42
N SER A 140 5.88 11.16 -9.98
CA SER A 140 5.73 10.83 -8.55
C SER A 140 6.93 11.32 -7.74
N TRP A 141 8.14 11.11 -8.28
CA TRP A 141 9.36 11.53 -7.62
C TRP A 141 9.45 13.06 -7.52
N SER A 142 9.24 13.79 -8.62
CA SER A 142 9.37 15.25 -8.62
C SER A 142 8.35 15.92 -7.69
N ARG A 143 7.09 15.46 -7.70
CA ARG A 143 6.01 16.03 -6.86
C ARG A 143 6.15 15.72 -5.38
N SER A 144 6.82 14.62 -5.01
CA SER A 144 7.05 14.25 -3.61
C SER A 144 8.23 14.96 -2.96
N VAL A 145 9.20 15.51 -3.72
CA VAL A 145 10.41 16.16 -3.17
C VAL A 145 10.08 17.29 -2.21
N SER A 146 9.19 18.20 -2.60
CA SER A 146 8.89 19.41 -1.83
C SER A 146 7.93 19.18 -0.66
N HIS A 147 7.22 18.04 -0.64
CA HIS A 147 6.14 17.77 0.33
C HIS A 147 6.40 16.53 1.20
N GLY A 148 7.64 16.05 1.25
CA GLY A 148 7.99 14.77 1.84
C GLY A 148 7.53 14.59 3.29
N PHE A 149 7.61 15.64 4.13
CA PHE A 149 7.15 15.57 5.52
C PHE A 149 5.63 15.43 5.67
N ALA A 150 4.86 16.18 4.87
CA ALA A 150 3.40 16.10 4.90
C ALA A 150 2.93 14.72 4.42
N LEU A 151 3.55 14.22 3.34
CA LEU A 151 3.30 12.87 2.83
C LEU A 151 3.70 11.79 3.85
N ALA A 152 4.86 11.91 4.49
CA ALA A 152 5.28 10.99 5.52
C ALA A 152 4.30 10.96 6.70
N ALA A 153 3.87 12.13 7.18
CA ALA A 153 2.88 12.22 8.26
C ALA A 153 1.55 11.57 7.87
N LEU A 154 1.08 11.81 6.65
CA LEU A 154 -0.14 11.19 6.12
C LEU A 154 0.00 9.66 6.03
N ILE A 155 1.08 9.17 5.43
CA ILE A 155 1.40 7.73 5.28
C ILE A 155 1.43 7.05 6.65
N VAL A 156 2.13 7.65 7.62
CA VAL A 156 2.21 7.12 8.98
C VAL A 156 0.84 7.13 9.64
N THR A 157 0.06 8.21 9.49
CA THR A 157 -1.29 8.31 10.08
C THR A 157 -2.24 7.28 9.49
N LEU A 158 -2.22 7.08 8.17
CA LEU A 158 -3.02 6.07 7.48
C LEU A 158 -2.60 4.65 7.89
N GLY A 159 -1.30 4.37 7.95
CA GLY A 159 -0.78 3.06 8.35
C GLY A 159 -1.11 2.72 9.80
N LEU A 160 -1.00 3.69 10.71
CA LEU A 160 -1.40 3.53 12.10
C LEU A 160 -2.92 3.34 12.25
N GLY A 161 -3.72 4.13 11.53
CA GLY A 161 -5.17 3.97 11.50
C GLY A 161 -5.56 2.59 10.97
N ALA A 162 -4.96 2.16 9.86
CA ALA A 162 -5.19 0.85 9.26
C ALA A 162 -4.87 -0.29 10.22
N GLY A 163 -3.72 -0.22 10.90
CA GLY A 163 -3.29 -1.20 11.90
C GLY A 163 -4.25 -1.26 13.09
N TRP A 164 -4.62 -0.10 13.65
CA TRP A 164 -5.56 -0.02 14.76
C TRP A 164 -6.95 -0.56 14.39
N LEU A 165 -7.46 -0.23 13.21
CA LEU A 165 -8.73 -0.79 12.73
C LEU A 165 -8.66 -2.31 12.55
N ALA A 166 -7.51 -2.83 12.09
CA ALA A 166 -7.33 -4.27 11.86
C ALA A 166 -7.33 -5.10 13.16
N GLU A 167 -7.01 -4.49 14.30
CA GLU A 167 -7.09 -5.15 15.62
C GLU A 167 -8.54 -5.40 16.09
N LEU A 168 -9.55 -4.81 15.43
CA LEU A 168 -10.95 -5.02 15.79
C LEU A 168 -11.40 -6.46 15.45
N PRO A 169 -11.98 -7.19 16.41
CA PRO A 169 -12.41 -8.57 16.19
C PRO A 169 -13.52 -8.65 15.13
N ALA A 170 -13.46 -9.70 14.31
CA ALA A 170 -14.41 -10.07 13.25
C ALA A 170 -14.53 -9.12 12.04
N VAL A 171 -14.37 -7.81 12.21
CA VAL A 171 -14.62 -6.81 11.14
C VAL A 171 -13.41 -5.92 10.82
N GLY A 172 -12.33 -5.99 11.59
CA GLY A 172 -11.22 -5.05 11.50
C GLY A 172 -10.56 -4.96 10.12
N VAL A 173 -10.36 -6.10 9.45
CA VAL A 173 -9.79 -6.16 8.10
C VAL A 173 -10.71 -5.48 7.08
N LEU A 174 -12.01 -5.79 7.13
CA LEU A 174 -13.02 -5.21 6.24
C LEU A 174 -13.16 -3.70 6.46
N LEU A 175 -13.22 -3.25 7.72
CA LEU A 175 -13.34 -1.84 8.06
C LEU A 175 -12.07 -1.05 7.68
N SER A 176 -10.89 -1.62 7.93
CA SER A 176 -9.61 -1.05 7.51
C SER A 176 -9.59 -0.85 6.00
N ALA A 177 -9.95 -1.86 5.21
CA ALA A 177 -10.01 -1.75 3.75
C ALA A 177 -11.08 -0.76 3.25
N ALA A 178 -12.28 -0.81 3.81
CA ALA A 178 -13.41 0.02 3.40
C ALA A 178 -13.25 1.50 3.76
N VAL A 179 -12.44 1.83 4.76
CA VAL A 179 -12.21 3.22 5.18
C VAL A 179 -10.87 3.74 4.64
N VAL A 180 -9.78 3.00 4.87
CA VAL A 180 -8.43 3.47 4.51
C VAL A 180 -8.23 3.47 3.00
N GLY A 181 -8.75 2.47 2.28
CA GLY A 181 -8.64 2.40 0.83
C GLY A 181 -9.23 3.64 0.13
N PRO A 182 -10.50 4.00 0.39
CA PRO A 182 -11.10 5.20 -0.18
C PRO A 182 -10.42 6.50 0.28
N VAL A 183 -10.10 6.65 1.58
CA VAL A 183 -9.42 7.85 2.09
C VAL A 183 -8.06 8.03 1.42
N HIS A 184 -7.27 6.96 1.28
CA HIS A 184 -5.99 6.99 0.60
C HIS A 184 -6.17 7.33 -0.89
N SER A 185 -7.18 6.78 -1.56
CA SER A 185 -7.50 7.08 -2.97
C SER A 185 -7.88 8.54 -3.19
N VAL A 186 -8.75 9.11 -2.33
CA VAL A 186 -9.14 10.52 -2.39
C VAL A 186 -7.95 11.43 -2.08
N ALA A 187 -7.15 11.09 -1.06
CA ALA A 187 -5.96 11.86 -0.73
C ALA A 187 -4.95 11.89 -1.89
N LEU A 188 -4.81 10.78 -2.63
CA LEU A 188 -3.98 10.72 -3.84
C LEU A 188 -4.45 11.71 -4.89
N VAL A 189 -5.74 11.69 -5.24
CA VAL A 189 -6.31 12.60 -6.25
C VAL A 189 -6.16 14.07 -5.84
N VAL A 190 -6.65 14.42 -4.64
CA VAL A 190 -6.66 15.81 -4.16
C VAL A 190 -5.26 16.39 -4.03
N LEU A 191 -4.31 15.62 -3.49
CA LEU A 191 -2.93 16.11 -3.34
C LEU A 191 -2.19 16.14 -4.68
N TYR A 192 -2.50 15.22 -5.59
CA TYR A 192 -1.89 15.21 -6.92
C TYR A 192 -2.27 16.46 -7.71
N GLU A 193 -3.55 16.84 -7.70
CA GLU A 193 -4.08 18.05 -8.34
C GLU A 193 -3.56 19.33 -7.66
N ARG A 194 -3.62 19.39 -6.32
CA ARG A 194 -3.13 20.55 -5.57
C ARG A 194 -1.65 20.84 -5.80
N TYR A 195 -0.84 19.79 -5.93
CA TYR A 195 0.59 19.95 -6.17
C TYR A 195 0.96 20.07 -7.65
N SER A 196 0.04 19.81 -8.60
CA SER A 196 0.25 20.27 -9.99
C SER A 196 0.13 21.78 -10.11
N ASP A 197 -0.90 22.39 -9.53
CA ASP A 197 -1.18 23.82 -9.69
C ASP A 197 -0.09 24.72 -9.07
N SER A 198 0.48 24.25 -7.96
CA SER A 198 1.60 24.89 -7.29
C SER A 198 2.88 24.95 -8.15
N SER A 199 3.06 24.02 -9.09
CA SER A 199 4.25 23.96 -9.95
C SER A 199 4.15 24.80 -11.22
N VAL A 200 2.94 25.26 -11.56
CA VAL A 200 2.68 26.17 -12.70
C VAL A 200 2.83 27.65 -12.30
N THR A 201 2.78 27.93 -11.00
CA THR A 201 2.81 29.29 -10.44
C THR A 201 4.17 29.72 -9.85
N SER A 202 5.19 28.84 -9.89
CA SER A 202 6.55 29.10 -9.38
C SER A 202 7.57 29.36 -10.49
#